data_AF-A0A9W7BCD5-F1
#
_entry.id   AF-A0A9W7BCD5-F1
#
_cell.length_a   1.000
_cell.length_b   1.000
_cell.length_c   1.000
_cell.angle_alpha   90.00
_cell.angle_beta   90.00
_cell.angle_gamma   90.00
#
_symmetry.space_group_name_H-M   'P 1'
#
loop_
_entity.id
_entity.type
_entity.pdbx_description
1 polymer ?
#
loop_
_entity_poly.entity_id
_entity_poly.type
_entity_poly.pdbx_seq_one_letter_code
_entity_poly.pdbx_strand_id
1 'polypeptide(L)'
;MSDSSADTISCQCHCASCVISVPLDHSPHLYHCFCETCTKQSGGTHQSFLTYPSYPSSPIKISGLFSSYKSSPTVTRFFCTNCGCNLGSTVLGKNVFYLNAALNTNVMVVESERAIFVPENERINAVNVNILSAFKNESHIITHHDYGGVDEIDYSQDLNRDGNVKVMFYGVACLDKLTYIDRFDRNTKIGATKIKYMPGGNAGNAACACKDLLDGGKVGIVTKVGGDGSGEIVIEGMRGRGVEVEDVVVAEEGKTLEVNIIIERESKGRTCLSLPREEMVEDIKGEEVKDLPGKTDWAVFDGRHLESALVYARRVKEQGGKVVVEAELRSRSHSIKIEMEHLMGLADYVVMGEDFLTEFYDGKTPKDRCERWKNTIGGPKKWLIVTRGDKGSYLYYTTLLESPAFYIDPDSIVDSTGAGDCFLGSLVAFLAKGVGVSEALQAANWAGMMQLKGEGGRVPIDWNLAKGTLSWL
;
A
#
# COMPACT_ATOMS: atom_id res chain seq x y z
N MET A 1 -32.73 15.85 -38.75
CA MET A 1 -33.10 16.04 -37.34
C MET A 1 -33.82 14.79 -36.89
N SER A 2 -33.07 13.85 -36.34
CA SER A 2 -33.55 12.64 -35.67
C SER A 2 -32.94 12.69 -34.28
N ASP A 3 -33.79 12.80 -33.27
CA ASP A 3 -33.48 12.89 -31.85
C ASP A 3 -32.75 11.61 -31.43
N SER A 4 -31.44 11.68 -31.17
CA SER A 4 -30.71 10.60 -30.52
C SER A 4 -30.95 10.74 -29.02
N SER A 5 -32.12 10.29 -28.54
CA SER A 5 -32.36 10.14 -27.12
C SER A 5 -31.31 9.18 -26.56
N ALA A 6 -30.34 9.68 -25.79
CA ALA A 6 -29.45 8.83 -25.02
C ALA A 6 -30.33 7.90 -24.17
N ASP A 7 -30.19 6.58 -24.32
CA ASP A 7 -30.91 5.62 -23.49
C ASP A 7 -30.64 5.97 -22.02
N THR A 8 -31.66 6.03 -21.16
CA THR A 8 -31.47 6.37 -19.74
C THR A 8 -31.85 5.16 -18.88
N ILE A 9 -31.04 4.84 -17.88
CA ILE A 9 -31.42 3.94 -16.79
C ILE A 9 -32.05 4.78 -15.69
N SER A 10 -33.21 4.34 -15.20
CA SER A 10 -33.81 4.91 -14.00
C SER A 10 -33.77 3.91 -12.85
N CYS A 11 -33.46 4.40 -11.66
CA CYS A 11 -33.50 3.62 -10.42
C CYS A 11 -34.20 4.42 -9.32
N GLN A 12 -34.63 3.74 -8.26
CA GLN A 12 -35.43 4.33 -7.20
C GLN A 12 -34.88 3.96 -5.83
N CYS A 13 -35.10 4.79 -4.82
CA CYS A 13 -34.85 4.40 -3.44
C CYS A 13 -35.87 3.37 -2.94
N HIS A 14 -35.62 2.74 -1.78
CA HIS A 14 -36.50 1.70 -1.23
C HIS A 14 -37.96 2.10 -1.05
N CYS A 15 -38.22 3.36 -0.68
CA CYS A 15 -39.58 3.87 -0.53
C CYS A 15 -40.12 4.57 -1.79
N ALA A 16 -39.42 4.45 -2.93
CA ALA A 16 -39.74 5.10 -4.20
C ALA A 16 -39.88 6.64 -4.15
N SER A 17 -39.51 7.27 -3.03
CA SER A 17 -39.58 8.73 -2.84
C SER A 17 -38.48 9.48 -3.59
N CYS A 18 -37.44 8.78 -4.07
CA CYS A 18 -36.41 9.33 -4.92
C CYS A 18 -36.28 8.50 -6.20
N VAL A 19 -36.18 9.16 -7.35
CA VAL A 19 -35.89 8.55 -8.66
C VAL A 19 -34.61 9.16 -9.20
N ILE A 20 -33.65 8.33 -9.57
CA ILE A 20 -32.39 8.74 -10.18
C ILE A 20 -32.40 8.28 -11.64
N SER A 21 -32.25 9.21 -12.58
CA SER A 21 -32.15 8.96 -14.01
C SER A 21 -30.73 9.24 -14.49
N VAL A 22 -30.15 8.24 -15.15
CA VAL A 22 -28.74 8.12 -15.48
C VAL A 22 -28.62 7.86 -16.99
N PRO A 23 -27.99 8.73 -17.78
CA PRO A 23 -27.84 8.51 -19.22
C PRO A 23 -26.82 7.41 -19.52
N LEU A 24 -27.08 6.57 -20.52
CA LEU A 24 -26.20 5.51 -21.01
C LEU A 24 -25.25 5.98 -22.11
N ASP A 25 -25.16 7.30 -22.31
CA ASP A 25 -24.15 7.89 -23.17
C ASP A 25 -22.75 7.61 -22.62
N HIS A 26 -21.77 7.52 -23.52
CA HIS A 26 -20.38 7.21 -23.17
C HIS A 26 -20.15 5.86 -22.48
N SER A 27 -21.06 4.90 -22.67
CA SER A 27 -20.90 3.48 -22.27
C SER A 27 -20.46 3.31 -20.80
N PRO A 28 -21.26 3.74 -19.82
CA PRO A 28 -20.90 3.59 -18.42
C PRO A 28 -20.82 2.11 -18.04
N HIS A 29 -19.84 1.76 -17.20
CA HIS A 29 -19.73 0.39 -16.69
C HIS A 29 -20.68 0.19 -15.50
N LEU A 30 -21.57 -0.80 -15.60
CA LEU A 30 -22.49 -1.23 -14.54
C LEU A 30 -21.92 -2.46 -13.81
N TYR A 31 -21.88 -2.40 -12.48
CA TYR A 31 -21.43 -3.48 -11.60
C TYR A 31 -22.49 -3.79 -10.55
N HIS A 32 -22.61 -5.05 -10.15
CA HIS A 32 -23.42 -5.46 -9.00
C HIS A 32 -22.52 -6.08 -7.93
N CYS A 33 -22.65 -5.58 -6.70
CA CYS A 33 -21.95 -6.07 -5.51
C CYS A 33 -22.96 -6.63 -4.50
N PHE A 34 -22.69 -7.85 -4.04
CA PHE A 34 -23.54 -8.57 -3.10
C PHE A 34 -22.85 -8.78 -1.75
N CYS A 35 -21.73 -8.10 -1.49
CA CYS A 35 -21.03 -8.27 -0.22
C CYS A 35 -21.83 -7.66 0.94
N GLU A 36 -21.60 -8.16 2.15
CA GLU A 36 -22.32 -7.75 3.35
C GLU A 36 -22.25 -6.24 3.60
N THR A 37 -21.11 -5.61 3.30
CA THR A 37 -20.94 -4.15 3.38
C THR A 37 -21.82 -3.43 2.39
N CYS A 38 -21.85 -3.89 1.13
CA CYS A 38 -22.68 -3.30 0.07
C CYS A 38 -24.17 -3.46 0.39
N THR A 39 -24.60 -4.62 0.90
CA THR A 39 -25.99 -4.88 1.26
C THR A 39 -26.42 -4.10 2.51
N LYS A 40 -25.53 -3.97 3.51
CA LYS A 40 -25.77 -3.11 4.68
C LYS A 40 -25.86 -1.64 4.31
N GLN A 41 -25.00 -1.19 3.40
CA GLN A 41 -24.96 0.20 2.96
C GLN A 41 -26.13 0.58 2.06
N SER A 42 -26.52 -0.31 1.13
CA SER A 42 -27.66 -0.06 0.25
C SER A 42 -28.98 -0.30 0.96
N GLY A 43 -29.03 -1.21 1.94
CA GLY A 43 -30.28 -1.74 2.52
C GLY A 43 -31.03 -2.69 1.58
N GLY A 44 -30.43 -3.04 0.43
CA GLY A 44 -30.97 -3.96 -0.57
C GLY A 44 -30.24 -5.29 -0.62
N THR A 45 -30.72 -6.22 -1.45
CA THR A 45 -30.08 -7.53 -1.67
C THR A 45 -28.71 -7.44 -2.36
N HIS A 46 -28.44 -6.30 -2.99
CA HIS A 46 -27.19 -5.97 -3.65
C HIS A 46 -27.09 -4.44 -3.80
N GLN A 47 -25.91 -3.98 -4.19
CA GLN A 47 -25.65 -2.61 -4.56
C GLN A 47 -25.18 -2.57 -6.02
N SER A 48 -25.81 -1.70 -6.81
CA SER A 48 -25.45 -1.52 -8.21
C SER A 48 -24.63 -0.27 -8.36
N PHE A 49 -23.42 -0.36 -8.90
CA PHE A 49 -22.54 0.77 -9.17
C PHE A 49 -22.49 1.05 -10.65
N LEU A 50 -22.48 2.33 -11.00
CA LEU A 50 -22.28 2.77 -12.37
C LEU A 50 -21.06 3.69 -12.40
N THR A 51 -20.15 3.53 -13.36
CA THR A 51 -18.97 4.40 -13.48
C THR A 51 -18.83 4.94 -14.89
N TYR A 52 -18.63 6.25 -15.01
CA TYR A 52 -18.40 6.89 -16.29
C TYR A 52 -16.91 7.07 -16.57
N PRO A 53 -16.44 6.74 -17.79
CA PRO A 53 -15.08 7.05 -18.22
C PRO A 53 -14.87 8.55 -18.53
N SER A 54 -15.93 9.30 -18.81
CA SER A 54 -15.93 10.75 -19.10
C SER A 54 -17.24 11.40 -18.66
N TYR A 55 -17.30 12.75 -18.52
CA TYR A 55 -18.57 13.44 -18.20
C TYR A 55 -19.69 12.98 -19.13
N PRO A 56 -20.86 12.54 -18.61
CA PRO A 56 -22.00 12.27 -19.47
C PRO A 56 -22.42 13.56 -20.15
N SER A 57 -22.85 13.45 -21.41
CA SER A 57 -23.33 14.59 -22.21
C SER A 57 -24.63 15.18 -21.64
N SER A 58 -25.36 14.40 -20.85
CA SER A 58 -26.51 14.83 -20.05
C SER A 58 -26.27 14.68 -18.55
N PRO A 59 -26.79 15.58 -17.70
CA PRO A 59 -26.62 15.48 -16.26
C PRO A 59 -27.39 14.28 -15.68
N ILE A 60 -26.81 13.64 -14.66
CA ILE A 60 -27.53 12.68 -13.81
C ILE A 60 -28.59 13.45 -13.02
N LYS A 61 -29.83 12.98 -13.06
CA LYS A 61 -30.96 13.66 -12.40
C LYS A 61 -31.40 12.85 -11.20
N ILE A 62 -31.39 13.46 -10.01
CA ILE A 62 -32.05 12.92 -8.82
C ILE A 62 -33.31 13.75 -8.59
N SER A 63 -34.45 13.09 -8.51
CA SER A 63 -35.74 13.69 -8.19
C SER A 63 -36.32 13.09 -6.93
N GLY A 64 -36.99 13.90 -6.10
CA GLY A 64 -37.65 13.47 -4.87
C GLY A 64 -36.98 13.98 -3.59
N LEU A 65 -37.39 13.43 -2.43
CA LEU A 65 -36.91 13.89 -1.12
C LEU A 65 -35.57 13.24 -0.74
N PHE A 66 -34.47 13.95 -1.01
CA PHE A 66 -33.12 13.51 -0.67
C PHE A 66 -32.33 14.60 0.05
N SER A 67 -31.28 14.17 0.73
CA SER A 67 -30.26 15.05 1.29
C SER A 67 -28.88 14.52 0.93
N SER A 68 -27.87 15.33 1.19
CA SER A 68 -26.47 14.95 0.96
C SER A 68 -25.63 15.25 2.20
N TYR A 69 -24.55 14.50 2.32
CA TYR A 69 -23.51 14.76 3.31
C TYR A 69 -22.15 14.49 2.70
N LYS A 70 -21.14 15.25 3.11
CA LYS A 70 -19.75 14.94 2.76
C LYS A 70 -19.28 13.80 3.65
N SER A 71 -19.08 12.63 3.07
CA SER A 71 -18.50 11.48 3.78
C SER A 71 -16.98 11.54 3.85
N SER A 72 -16.35 12.36 3.02
CA SER A 72 -14.93 12.72 3.09
C SER A 72 -14.71 14.08 2.41
N PRO A 73 -13.50 14.68 2.48
CA PRO A 73 -13.17 15.93 1.78
C PRO A 73 -13.41 15.87 0.27
N THR A 74 -13.34 14.65 -0.29
CA THR A 74 -13.53 14.41 -1.72
C THR A 74 -14.84 13.71 -2.03
N VAL A 75 -15.56 13.10 -1.09
CA VAL A 75 -16.74 12.27 -1.40
C VAL A 75 -18.01 12.85 -0.80
N THR A 76 -18.94 13.28 -1.66
CA THR A 76 -20.31 13.66 -1.27
C THR A 76 -21.24 12.49 -1.52
N ARG A 77 -21.99 12.07 -0.50
CA ARG A 77 -23.00 11.01 -0.60
C ARG A 77 -24.39 11.61 -0.62
N PHE A 78 -25.28 10.98 -1.35
CA PHE A 78 -26.70 11.32 -1.44
C PHE A 78 -27.50 10.21 -0.81
N PHE A 79 -28.55 10.55 -0.06
CA PHE A 79 -29.45 9.57 0.53
C PHE A 79 -30.89 10.07 0.54
N CYS A 80 -31.84 9.14 0.46
CA CYS A 80 -33.26 9.48 0.59
C CYS A 80 -33.55 9.84 2.05
N THR A 81 -34.12 11.03 2.30
CA THR A 81 -34.45 11.46 3.66
C THR A 81 -35.65 10.71 4.25
N ASN A 82 -36.42 10.00 3.42
CA ASN A 82 -37.57 9.22 3.85
C ASN A 82 -37.19 7.79 4.29
N CYS A 83 -36.40 7.05 3.49
CA CYS A 83 -36.02 5.66 3.83
C CYS A 83 -34.55 5.45 4.20
N GLY A 84 -33.72 6.49 4.19
CA GLY A 84 -32.28 6.39 4.45
C GLY A 84 -31.47 5.70 3.35
N CYS A 85 -32.11 5.21 2.28
CA CYS A 85 -31.43 4.55 1.16
C CYS A 85 -30.32 5.44 0.59
N ASN A 86 -29.11 4.89 0.46
CA ASN A 86 -28.03 5.56 -0.24
C ASN A 86 -28.38 5.68 -1.73
N LEU A 87 -28.42 6.89 -2.26
CA LEU A 87 -28.75 7.18 -3.65
C LEU A 87 -27.50 7.14 -4.53
N GLY A 88 -26.37 7.56 -3.97
CA GLY A 88 -25.11 7.58 -4.69
C GLY A 88 -24.04 8.40 -4.02
N SER A 89 -22.92 8.60 -4.72
CA SER A 89 -21.88 9.51 -4.29
C SER A 89 -21.07 10.09 -5.46
N THR A 90 -20.67 11.35 -5.34
CA THR A 90 -19.69 11.98 -6.22
C THR A 90 -18.33 12.01 -5.56
N VAL A 91 -17.27 12.00 -6.38
CA VAL A 91 -15.89 12.17 -5.92
C VAL A 91 -15.25 13.39 -6.58
N LEU A 92 -14.82 14.35 -5.78
CA LEU A 92 -14.15 15.58 -6.19
C LEU A 92 -12.91 15.24 -7.03
N GLY A 93 -12.81 15.88 -8.20
CA GLY A 93 -11.71 15.66 -9.15
C GLY A 93 -11.79 14.36 -9.95
N LYS A 94 -12.81 13.52 -9.75
CA LYS A 94 -13.07 12.33 -10.58
C LYS A 94 -14.39 12.48 -11.31
N ASN A 95 -14.43 12.07 -12.57
CA ASN A 95 -15.65 12.04 -13.40
C ASN A 95 -16.50 10.80 -13.08
N VAL A 96 -16.67 10.48 -11.79
CA VAL A 96 -17.30 9.25 -11.34
C VAL A 96 -18.47 9.59 -10.42
N PHE A 97 -19.67 9.22 -10.85
CA PHE A 97 -20.87 9.21 -10.02
C PHE A 97 -21.18 7.76 -9.66
N TYR A 98 -20.97 7.39 -8.40
CA TYR A 98 -21.37 6.09 -7.91
C TYR A 98 -22.87 6.11 -7.67
N LEU A 99 -23.66 5.42 -8.48
CA LEU A 99 -25.05 5.14 -8.16
C LEU A 99 -25.07 4.09 -7.05
N ASN A 100 -25.92 4.23 -6.03
CA ASN A 100 -26.01 3.27 -4.90
C ASN A 100 -27.45 2.80 -4.63
N ALA A 101 -28.40 3.12 -5.50
CA ALA A 101 -29.80 2.75 -5.33
C ALA A 101 -30.03 1.27 -5.68
N ALA A 102 -30.92 0.62 -4.91
CA ALA A 102 -31.47 -0.67 -5.30
C ALA A 102 -32.23 -0.51 -6.62
N LEU A 103 -31.84 -1.25 -7.66
CA LEU A 103 -32.60 -1.32 -8.91
C LEU A 103 -33.94 -1.98 -8.61
N ASN A 104 -35.02 -1.20 -8.48
CA ASN A 104 -36.36 -1.75 -8.29
C ASN A 104 -37.27 -1.60 -9.52
N THR A 105 -36.70 -1.49 -10.73
CA THR A 105 -37.48 -1.42 -11.96
C THR A 105 -36.76 -2.12 -13.10
N ASN A 106 -37.42 -3.12 -13.69
CA ASN A 106 -37.19 -3.75 -15.00
C ASN A 106 -35.98 -3.23 -15.78
N VAL A 107 -34.77 -3.69 -15.45
CA VAL A 107 -33.66 -3.61 -16.39
C VAL A 107 -33.87 -4.75 -17.38
N MET A 108 -34.64 -4.48 -18.44
CA MET A 108 -34.55 -5.30 -19.63
C MET A 108 -33.13 -5.14 -20.18
N VAL A 109 -32.31 -6.16 -19.91
CA VAL A 109 -31.06 -6.51 -20.58
C VAL A 109 -30.11 -5.34 -20.82
N VAL A 110 -29.41 -4.93 -19.76
CA VAL A 110 -28.01 -4.53 -19.92
C VAL A 110 -27.20 -5.75 -19.50
N GLU A 111 -26.51 -6.41 -20.44
CA GLU A 111 -25.59 -7.49 -20.09
C GLU A 111 -24.53 -6.92 -19.13
N SER A 112 -24.56 -7.33 -17.87
CA SER A 112 -23.53 -6.92 -16.91
C SER A 112 -22.24 -7.66 -17.23
N GLU A 113 -21.13 -6.95 -17.47
CA GLU A 113 -19.85 -7.60 -17.79
C GLU A 113 -19.23 -8.35 -16.59
N ARG A 114 -19.69 -8.15 -15.35
CA ARG A 114 -19.21 -8.82 -14.12
C ARG A 114 -20.21 -8.72 -12.97
N ALA A 115 -20.50 -9.85 -12.32
CA ALA A 115 -21.11 -9.92 -10.98
C ALA A 115 -20.01 -10.12 -9.92
N ILE A 116 -19.95 -9.28 -8.89
CA ILE A 116 -18.99 -9.41 -7.79
C ILE A 116 -19.70 -10.04 -6.59
N PHE A 117 -19.38 -11.30 -6.29
CA PHE A 117 -19.79 -12.01 -5.07
C PHE A 117 -18.56 -12.44 -4.26
N VAL A 118 -18.55 -12.12 -2.96
CA VAL A 118 -17.87 -12.86 -1.89
C VAL A 118 -18.75 -12.67 -0.63
N PRO A 119 -19.33 -13.74 -0.07
CA PRO A 119 -18.65 -14.48 1.00
C PRO A 119 -18.79 -16.02 0.93
N GLU A 120 -17.73 -16.74 1.31
CA GLU A 120 -17.87 -18.13 1.79
C GLU A 120 -18.57 -18.09 3.15
N ASN A 121 -19.60 -18.92 3.30
CA ASN A 121 -20.46 -19.15 4.48
C ASN A 121 -21.76 -18.34 4.53
N GLU A 122 -22.74 -18.71 3.70
CA GLU A 122 -24.10 -19.11 4.13
C GLU A 122 -25.00 -19.36 2.90
N ARG A 123 -25.67 -20.52 2.86
CA ARG A 123 -26.70 -20.84 1.86
C ARG A 123 -28.00 -20.14 2.25
N ILE A 124 -28.54 -19.26 1.40
CA ILE A 124 -29.93 -18.82 1.51
C ILE A 124 -30.62 -18.96 0.14
N ASN A 125 -31.68 -19.78 0.13
CA ASN A 125 -32.56 -20.01 -1.01
C ASN A 125 -33.41 -18.75 -1.30
N ALA A 126 -33.50 -18.39 -2.58
CA ALA A 126 -34.31 -17.25 -3.03
C ALA A 126 -35.80 -17.47 -2.74
N VAL A 127 -36.42 -16.48 -2.08
CA VAL A 127 -37.88 -16.34 -1.95
C VAL A 127 -38.32 -15.14 -2.80
N ASN A 128 -39.26 -15.38 -3.72
CA ASN A 128 -39.90 -14.38 -4.55
C ASN A 128 -40.77 -13.43 -3.70
N VAL A 129 -40.54 -12.11 -3.79
CA VAL A 129 -41.55 -11.11 -3.42
C VAL A 129 -41.52 -9.96 -4.44
N ASN A 130 -42.69 -9.65 -4.97
CA ASN A 130 -42.97 -8.66 -6.02
C ASN A 130 -43.85 -7.56 -5.43
N ILE A 131 -43.44 -6.29 -5.42
CA ILE A 131 -44.32 -5.14 -5.15
C ILE A 131 -43.90 -3.91 -5.97
N LEU A 132 -44.77 -3.52 -6.92
CA LEU A 132 -44.88 -2.20 -7.53
C LEU A 132 -45.88 -1.35 -6.74
N SER A 133 -45.60 -0.06 -6.49
CA SER A 133 -46.47 1.07 -6.89
C SER A 133 -46.06 2.43 -6.28
N ALA A 134 -46.14 3.46 -7.13
CA ALA A 134 -46.50 4.87 -6.88
C ALA A 134 -45.39 5.95 -6.72
N PHE A 135 -45.56 7.00 -7.53
CA PHE A 135 -44.70 8.15 -7.85
C PHE A 135 -44.85 9.35 -6.88
N LYS A 136 -43.85 10.26 -6.79
CA LYS A 136 -43.85 11.65 -7.37
C LYS A 136 -42.73 12.59 -6.83
N ASN A 137 -42.00 13.18 -7.78
CA ASN A 137 -41.45 14.55 -7.94
C ASN A 137 -40.68 15.28 -6.82
N GLU A 138 -39.44 15.70 -7.11
CA GLU A 138 -39.01 17.05 -7.60
C GLU A 138 -37.48 17.09 -7.77
N SER A 139 -36.97 17.64 -8.89
CA SER A 139 -35.57 17.52 -9.32
C SER A 139 -34.69 18.72 -8.93
N HIS A 140 -33.53 18.47 -8.32
CA HIS A 140 -32.46 19.46 -8.14
C HIS A 140 -31.23 19.11 -9.00
N ILE A 141 -30.63 20.11 -9.62
CA ILE A 141 -29.39 20.04 -10.42
C ILE A 141 -28.28 20.70 -9.59
N ILE A 142 -27.17 20.00 -9.33
CA ILE A 142 -26.04 20.53 -8.55
C ILE A 142 -24.95 21.04 -9.51
N THR A 143 -24.46 22.27 -9.28
CA THR A 143 -23.28 22.86 -9.96
C THR A 143 -22.28 23.45 -8.96
N HIS A 144 -21.10 23.84 -9.48
CA HIS A 144 -19.75 23.76 -8.89
C HIS A 144 -19.34 24.62 -7.68
N HIS A 145 -20.22 25.32 -7.00
CA HIS A 145 -19.81 26.24 -5.92
C HIS A 145 -20.62 25.99 -4.65
N ASP A 146 -19.96 25.48 -3.61
CA ASP A 146 -20.15 25.87 -2.20
C ASP A 146 -19.24 25.04 -1.28
N TYR A 147 -18.08 25.63 -0.97
CA TYR A 147 -17.16 25.20 0.08
C TYR A 147 -17.34 26.12 1.29
N GLY A 148 -17.76 25.57 2.43
CA GLY A 148 -17.77 26.31 3.69
C GLY A 148 -18.18 25.44 4.87
N GLY A 149 -17.46 25.59 5.99
CA GLY A 149 -17.80 25.08 7.32
C GLY A 149 -17.16 23.74 7.69
N VAL A 150 -16.12 23.78 8.52
CA VAL A 150 -15.49 22.62 9.17
C VAL A 150 -15.98 22.59 10.61
N ASP A 151 -16.56 21.47 11.03
CA ASP A 151 -16.60 21.06 12.44
C ASP A 151 -15.94 19.68 12.53
N GLU A 152 -14.95 19.55 13.41
CA GLU A 152 -14.14 18.36 13.64
C GLU A 152 -15.01 17.17 14.13
N ILE A 153 -14.83 16.00 13.50
CA ILE A 153 -15.36 14.73 14.00
C ILE A 153 -14.17 13.82 14.33
N ASP A 154 -14.14 13.37 15.57
CA ASP A 154 -13.11 12.51 16.17
C ASP A 154 -13.17 11.07 15.60
N TYR A 155 -12.03 10.59 15.06
CA TYR A 155 -11.84 9.27 14.45
C TYR A 155 -11.28 8.21 15.44
N SER A 156 -11.30 8.48 16.75
CA SER A 156 -10.58 7.68 17.75
C SER A 156 -11.08 6.24 18.02
N GLN A 157 -12.13 5.72 17.36
CA GLN A 157 -12.77 4.46 17.83
C GLN A 157 -12.41 3.14 17.13
N ASP A 158 -11.62 3.09 16.04
CA ASP A 158 -11.31 1.81 15.36
C ASP A 158 -9.82 1.39 15.35
N LEU A 159 -8.93 2.08 16.08
CA LEU A 159 -7.48 1.76 16.11
C LEU A 159 -7.07 0.63 17.08
N ASN A 160 -8.00 -0.05 17.77
CA ASN A 160 -7.69 -1.05 18.79
C ASN A 160 -7.52 -2.49 18.24
N ARG A 161 -6.58 -2.70 17.32
CA ARG A 161 -6.04 -4.06 16.97
C ARG A 161 -4.59 -4.28 17.41
N ASP A 162 -4.06 -3.36 18.19
CA ASP A 162 -2.61 -3.19 18.40
C ASP A 162 -1.93 -4.33 19.18
N GLY A 163 -2.64 -5.10 20.00
CA GLY A 163 -1.98 -6.01 20.95
C GLY A 163 -1.50 -7.38 20.44
N ASN A 164 -1.84 -7.80 19.22
CA ASN A 164 -1.64 -9.20 18.78
C ASN A 164 -1.09 -9.40 17.36
N VAL A 165 -0.75 -8.35 16.62
CA VAL A 165 -0.22 -8.51 15.25
C VAL A 165 1.26 -8.92 15.29
N LYS A 166 1.60 -9.99 14.56
CA LYS A 166 2.99 -10.43 14.36
C LYS A 166 3.50 -10.12 12.95
N VAL A 167 4.56 -9.32 12.87
CA VAL A 167 5.26 -8.96 11.62
C VAL A 167 6.68 -9.53 11.65
N MET A 168 7.05 -10.28 10.61
CA MET A 168 8.39 -10.87 10.49
C MET A 168 9.12 -10.28 9.29
N PHE A 169 10.33 -9.77 9.49
CA PHE A 169 11.21 -9.32 8.42
C PHE A 169 12.21 -10.44 8.09
N TYR A 170 12.42 -10.72 6.82
CA TYR A 170 13.26 -11.80 6.34
C TYR A 170 14.25 -11.26 5.33
N GLY A 171 15.54 -11.33 5.64
CA GLY A 171 16.55 -10.73 4.78
C GLY A 171 17.84 -10.38 5.51
N VAL A 172 18.48 -9.31 5.06
CA VAL A 172 19.79 -8.88 5.53
C VAL A 172 19.69 -7.88 6.68
N ALA A 173 20.44 -8.18 7.73
CA ALA A 173 20.94 -7.21 8.70
C ALA A 173 22.47 -7.18 8.61
N CYS A 174 23.07 -5.99 8.67
CA CYS A 174 24.52 -5.81 8.47
C CYS A 174 25.09 -4.74 9.40
N LEU A 175 26.41 -4.64 9.46
CA LEU A 175 27.08 -3.51 10.09
C LEU A 175 27.39 -2.44 9.04
N ASP A 176 26.76 -1.27 9.17
CA ASP A 176 27.03 -0.12 8.31
C ASP A 176 28.18 0.71 8.89
N LYS A 177 29.20 0.95 8.08
CA LYS A 177 30.25 1.94 8.32
C LYS A 177 29.96 3.19 7.50
N LEU A 178 29.33 4.16 8.15
CA LEU A 178 28.99 5.45 7.57
C LEU A 178 30.24 6.34 7.54
N THR A 179 30.71 6.68 6.35
CA THR A 179 31.88 7.52 6.12
C THR A 179 31.44 8.81 5.46
N TYR A 180 31.36 9.89 6.25
CA TYR A 180 30.96 11.21 5.76
C TYR A 180 32.16 11.93 5.15
N ILE A 181 31.95 12.54 3.99
CA ILE A 181 32.94 13.36 3.26
C ILE A 181 32.26 14.62 2.73
N ASP A 182 33.02 15.66 2.44
CA ASP A 182 32.45 16.87 1.82
C ASP A 182 32.17 16.63 0.33
N ARG A 183 33.17 16.15 -0.41
CA ARG A 183 33.08 15.80 -1.83
C ARG A 183 33.84 14.51 -2.16
N PHE A 184 33.28 13.70 -3.06
CA PHE A 184 33.92 12.49 -3.59
C PHE A 184 34.80 12.82 -4.81
N ASP A 185 36.11 12.89 -4.58
CA ASP A 185 37.11 13.11 -5.63
C ASP A 185 37.80 11.79 -6.05
N ARG A 186 37.82 11.48 -7.35
CA ARG A 186 38.48 10.27 -7.87
C ARG A 186 40.01 10.43 -7.87
N ASN A 187 40.72 9.32 -7.69
CA ASN A 187 42.19 9.24 -7.79
C ASN A 187 42.95 10.17 -6.84
N THR A 188 42.40 10.45 -5.65
CA THR A 188 43.06 11.26 -4.62
C THR A 188 42.85 10.67 -3.23
N LYS A 189 43.50 11.27 -2.22
CA LYS A 189 43.28 10.95 -0.80
C LYS A 189 42.21 11.89 -0.25
N ILE A 190 41.09 11.32 0.18
CA ILE A 190 40.01 12.06 0.82
C ILE A 190 40.02 11.75 2.32
N GLY A 191 40.00 12.78 3.16
CA GLY A 191 39.77 12.62 4.59
C GLY A 191 38.29 12.52 4.90
N ALA A 192 37.90 11.55 5.74
CA ALA A 192 36.54 11.52 6.28
C ALA A 192 36.33 12.68 7.26
N THR A 193 35.19 13.36 7.15
CA THR A 193 34.77 14.38 8.13
C THR A 193 34.19 13.72 9.38
N LYS A 194 33.61 12.52 9.24
CA LYS A 194 33.09 11.70 10.33
C LYS A 194 33.02 10.23 9.91
N ILE A 195 33.27 9.32 10.84
CA ILE A 195 33.05 7.88 10.66
C ILE A 195 32.15 7.38 11.81
N LYS A 196 31.14 6.59 11.49
CA LYS A 196 30.22 5.99 12.46
C LYS A 196 29.94 4.54 12.08
N TYR A 197 29.90 3.66 13.07
CA TYR A 197 29.47 2.28 12.91
C TYR A 197 28.08 2.14 13.49
N MET A 198 27.16 1.57 12.73
CA MET A 198 25.78 1.36 13.16
C MET A 198 25.26 0.06 12.59
N PRO A 199 24.41 -0.66 13.32
CA PRO A 199 23.68 -1.76 12.73
C PRO A 199 22.73 -1.23 11.65
N GLY A 200 22.61 -1.99 10.56
CA GLY A 200 22.00 -1.60 9.29
C GLY A 200 21.30 -2.78 8.59
N GLY A 201 21.28 -2.74 7.26
CA GLY A 201 20.70 -3.76 6.38
C GLY A 201 19.21 -3.58 6.14
N ASN A 202 18.74 -3.91 4.94
CA ASN A 202 17.38 -3.61 4.48
C ASN A 202 16.32 -4.15 5.44
N ALA A 203 16.34 -5.46 5.71
CA ALA A 203 15.41 -6.09 6.65
C ALA A 203 15.58 -5.54 8.08
N GLY A 204 16.80 -5.32 8.54
CA GLY A 204 17.10 -4.78 9.87
C GLY A 204 16.55 -3.37 10.08
N ASN A 205 16.74 -2.48 9.11
CA ASN A 205 16.26 -1.10 9.14
C ASN A 205 14.73 -1.05 9.04
N ALA A 206 14.14 -1.83 8.12
CA ALA A 206 12.69 -1.89 7.95
C ALA A 206 11.99 -2.47 9.18
N ALA A 207 12.59 -3.49 9.82
CA ALA A 207 12.08 -4.04 11.09
C ALA A 207 12.06 -3.00 12.21
N CYS A 208 13.14 -2.21 12.35
CA CYS A 208 13.19 -1.14 13.34
C CYS A 208 12.12 -0.07 13.08
N ALA A 209 12.00 0.41 11.83
CA ALA A 209 10.98 1.41 11.48
C ALA A 209 9.55 0.88 11.69
N CYS A 210 9.31 -0.39 11.39
CA CYS A 210 8.03 -1.04 11.67
C CYS A 210 7.76 -1.11 13.18
N LYS A 211 8.78 -1.48 13.96
CA LYS A 211 8.66 -1.60 15.43
C LYS A 211 8.41 -0.25 16.10
N ASP A 212 9.02 0.82 15.61
CA ASP A 212 8.81 2.19 16.12
C ASP A 212 7.34 2.63 16.00
N LEU A 213 6.60 2.13 14.99
CA LEU A 213 5.20 2.49 14.73
C LEU A 213 4.18 1.46 15.24
N LEU A 214 4.58 0.20 15.44
CA LEU A 214 3.67 -0.89 15.82
C LEU A 214 3.67 -1.13 17.34
N ASP A 215 3.15 -0.17 18.08
CA ASP A 215 2.90 -0.30 19.53
C ASP A 215 2.03 -1.53 19.82
N GLY A 216 2.41 -2.32 20.84
CA GLY A 216 1.73 -3.56 21.23
C GLY A 216 1.95 -4.76 20.29
N GLY A 217 2.42 -4.54 19.06
CA GLY A 217 2.71 -5.59 18.10
C GLY A 217 4.08 -6.25 18.30
N LYS A 218 4.20 -7.48 17.80
CA LYS A 218 5.45 -8.25 17.77
C LYS A 218 6.11 -8.07 16.42
N VAL A 219 7.33 -7.54 16.42
CA VAL A 219 8.15 -7.39 15.21
C VAL A 219 9.41 -8.22 15.41
N GLY A 220 9.63 -9.19 14.54
CA GLY A 220 10.82 -10.05 14.57
C GLY A 220 11.57 -10.03 13.26
N ILE A 221 12.79 -10.58 13.29
CA ILE A 221 13.65 -10.70 12.12
C ILE A 221 14.25 -12.09 11.98
N VAL A 222 14.28 -12.58 10.74
CA VAL A 222 15.02 -13.75 10.30
C VAL A 222 16.16 -13.28 9.40
N THR A 223 17.39 -13.42 9.88
CA THR A 223 18.60 -12.99 9.19
C THR A 223 19.78 -13.88 9.60
N LYS A 224 20.91 -13.75 8.90
CA LYS A 224 22.14 -14.49 9.21
C LYS A 224 23.31 -13.55 9.42
N VAL A 225 24.01 -13.75 10.52
CA VAL A 225 25.22 -13.02 10.89
C VAL A 225 26.35 -14.00 11.21
N GLY A 226 27.59 -13.53 11.20
CA GLY A 226 28.74 -14.31 11.68
C GLY A 226 28.80 -14.31 13.20
N GLY A 227 29.52 -15.27 13.78
CA GLY A 227 29.86 -15.29 15.21
C GLY A 227 30.92 -14.25 15.62
N ASP A 228 31.00 -13.12 14.90
CA ASP A 228 31.97 -12.05 15.10
C ASP A 228 31.36 -10.85 15.87
N GLY A 229 32.22 -9.90 16.28
CA GLY A 229 31.77 -8.71 17.00
C GLY A 229 30.81 -7.82 16.19
N SER A 230 30.92 -7.84 14.86
CA SER A 230 29.99 -7.14 13.98
C SER A 230 28.58 -7.75 14.05
N GLY A 231 28.48 -9.07 14.12
CA GLY A 231 27.23 -9.80 14.34
C GLY A 231 26.59 -9.48 15.68
N GLU A 232 27.39 -9.41 16.75
CA GLU A 232 26.93 -9.01 18.09
C GLU A 232 26.33 -7.58 18.08
N ILE A 233 27.03 -6.62 17.46
CA ILE A 233 26.52 -5.23 17.32
C ILE A 233 25.19 -5.21 16.55
N VAL A 234 25.05 -6.03 15.51
CA VAL A 234 23.82 -6.14 14.72
C VAL A 234 22.67 -6.68 15.56
N ILE A 235 22.87 -7.80 16.25
CA ILE A 235 21.85 -8.43 17.09
C ILE A 235 21.42 -7.49 18.23
N GLU A 236 22.38 -6.94 18.99
CA GLU A 236 22.07 -6.05 20.11
C GLU A 236 21.41 -4.75 19.64
N GLY A 237 21.79 -4.24 18.47
CA GLY A 237 21.17 -3.07 17.87
C GLY A 237 19.70 -3.25 17.52
N MET A 238 19.31 -4.44 17.04
CA MET A 238 17.92 -4.79 16.76
C MET A 238 17.14 -5.05 18.05
N ARG A 239 17.72 -5.80 18.99
CA ARG A 239 17.13 -6.06 20.30
C ARG A 239 16.88 -4.76 21.08
N GLY A 240 17.84 -3.83 21.04
CA GLY A 240 17.72 -2.51 21.67
C GLY A 240 16.60 -1.64 21.08
N ARG A 241 16.10 -1.96 19.88
CA ARG A 241 14.92 -1.35 19.25
C ARG A 241 13.63 -2.12 19.52
N GLY A 242 13.67 -3.20 20.30
CA GLY A 242 12.52 -4.04 20.60
C GLY A 242 12.12 -4.99 19.46
N VAL A 243 13.03 -5.27 18.52
CA VAL A 243 12.85 -6.32 17.51
C VAL A 243 13.21 -7.68 18.12
N GLU A 244 12.35 -8.67 17.95
CA GLU A 244 12.56 -10.07 18.30
C GLU A 244 13.68 -10.68 17.43
N VAL A 245 14.70 -11.26 18.05
CA VAL A 245 15.94 -11.76 17.41
C VAL A 245 16.14 -13.26 17.61
N GLU A 246 15.11 -13.97 18.07
CA GLU A 246 15.14 -15.41 18.36
C GLU A 246 15.37 -16.26 17.10
N ASP A 247 15.00 -15.73 15.93
CA ASP A 247 15.14 -16.38 14.63
C ASP A 247 16.41 -15.95 13.87
N VAL A 248 17.33 -15.23 14.52
CA VAL A 248 18.65 -14.93 13.95
C VAL A 248 19.50 -16.20 13.91
N VAL A 249 20.10 -16.47 12.75
CA VAL A 249 21.07 -17.55 12.55
C VAL A 249 22.47 -16.99 12.72
N VAL A 250 23.26 -17.60 13.62
CA VAL A 250 24.67 -17.26 13.82
C VAL A 250 25.51 -18.34 13.14
N ALA A 251 26.26 -17.96 12.11
CA ALA A 251 27.11 -18.89 11.37
C ALA A 251 28.41 -19.20 12.13
N GLU A 252 28.87 -20.45 12.01
CA GLU A 252 30.17 -20.89 12.54
C GLU A 252 31.35 -20.31 11.74
N GLU A 253 31.15 -20.12 10.43
CA GLU A 253 32.14 -19.59 9.49
C GLU A 253 31.59 -18.41 8.68
N GLY A 254 32.50 -17.54 8.21
CA GLY A 254 32.17 -16.33 7.47
C GLY A 254 31.97 -15.11 8.37
N LYS A 255 32.17 -13.92 7.80
CA LYS A 255 32.00 -12.63 8.49
C LYS A 255 30.58 -12.12 8.35
N THR A 256 30.09 -11.41 9.37
CA THR A 256 28.89 -10.58 9.25
C THR A 256 29.08 -9.59 8.09
N LEU A 257 28.04 -9.39 7.28
CA LEU A 257 28.10 -8.40 6.21
C LEU A 257 28.41 -7.03 6.80
N GLU A 258 29.43 -6.38 6.25
CA GLU A 258 29.73 -4.97 6.51
C GLU A 258 29.58 -4.18 5.22
N VAL A 259 28.96 -3.00 5.33
CA VAL A 259 28.77 -2.08 4.20
C VAL A 259 29.43 -0.76 4.52
N ASN A 260 30.40 -0.37 3.71
CA ASN A 260 30.97 0.98 3.77
C ASN A 260 30.07 1.91 2.96
N ILE A 261 29.39 2.82 3.64
CA ILE A 261 28.50 3.79 3.02
C ILE A 261 29.19 5.14 3.04
N ILE A 262 29.63 5.59 1.87
CA ILE A 262 30.25 6.89 1.69
C ILE A 262 29.13 7.91 1.44
N ILE A 263 29.00 8.89 2.34
CA ILE A 263 27.95 9.90 2.31
C ILE A 263 28.58 11.25 1.99
N GLU A 264 28.15 11.85 0.88
CA GLU A 264 28.71 13.08 0.36
C GLU A 264 27.84 14.29 0.72
N ARG A 265 28.42 15.29 1.39
CA ARG A 265 27.69 16.48 1.84
C ARG A 265 27.25 17.37 0.67
N GLU A 266 28.12 17.62 -0.30
CA GLU A 266 27.87 18.54 -1.40
C GLU A 266 26.77 18.03 -2.35
N SER A 267 26.83 16.76 -2.74
CA SER A 267 25.84 16.16 -3.65
C SER A 267 24.61 15.60 -2.94
N LYS A 268 24.68 15.40 -1.61
CA LYS A 268 23.71 14.64 -0.80
C LYS A 268 23.54 13.18 -1.24
N GLY A 269 24.44 12.70 -2.10
CA GLY A 269 24.47 11.34 -2.61
C GLY A 269 25.17 10.37 -1.67
N ARG A 270 25.04 9.08 -1.98
CA ARG A 270 25.74 8.01 -1.29
C ARG A 270 26.30 6.97 -2.25
N THR A 271 27.40 6.34 -1.86
CA THR A 271 27.99 5.17 -2.53
C THR A 271 28.18 4.06 -1.51
N CYS A 272 27.61 2.89 -1.78
CA CYS A 272 27.70 1.73 -0.90
C CYS A 272 28.72 0.71 -1.44
N LEU A 273 29.63 0.27 -0.58
CA LEU A 273 30.67 -0.71 -0.90
C LEU A 273 30.60 -1.85 0.12
N SER A 274 30.10 -3.00 -0.31
CA SER A 274 29.98 -4.20 0.52
C SER A 274 31.27 -5.00 0.55
N LEU A 275 31.46 -5.79 1.62
CA LEU A 275 32.52 -6.80 1.66
C LEU A 275 32.41 -7.81 0.50
N PRO A 276 33.54 -8.42 0.08
CA PRO A 276 33.54 -9.50 -0.91
C PRO A 276 32.64 -10.66 -0.47
N ARG A 277 31.84 -11.21 -1.41
CA ARG A 277 30.89 -12.29 -1.11
C ARG A 277 31.55 -13.53 -0.54
N GLU A 278 32.79 -13.85 -0.92
CA GLU A 278 33.49 -15.03 -0.40
C GLU A 278 33.93 -14.90 1.07
N GLU A 279 33.99 -13.68 1.62
CA GLU A 279 34.34 -13.46 3.02
C GLU A 279 33.12 -13.45 3.96
N MET A 280 31.94 -13.25 3.40
CA MET A 280 30.70 -13.09 4.16
C MET A 280 30.07 -14.44 4.51
N VAL A 281 29.24 -14.45 5.54
CA VAL A 281 28.35 -15.59 5.79
C VAL A 281 27.54 -15.96 4.55
N GLU A 282 27.39 -17.26 4.33
CA GLU A 282 26.52 -17.79 3.27
C GLU A 282 25.05 -17.41 3.51
N ASP A 283 24.23 -17.57 2.48
CA ASP A 283 22.78 -17.40 2.64
C ASP A 283 22.21 -18.41 3.65
N ILE A 284 21.09 -18.04 4.28
CA ILE A 284 20.31 -18.98 5.10
C ILE A 284 19.89 -20.16 4.21
N LYS A 285 20.23 -21.38 4.63
CA LYS A 285 19.82 -22.63 3.96
C LYS A 285 18.42 -23.03 4.42
N GLY A 286 17.69 -23.76 3.59
CA GLY A 286 16.31 -24.17 3.90
C GLY A 286 16.15 -24.93 5.21
N GLU A 287 17.16 -25.72 5.58
CA GLU A 287 17.23 -26.49 6.84
C GLU A 287 17.53 -25.64 8.09
N GLU A 288 18.11 -24.45 7.93
CA GLU A 288 18.36 -23.49 9.01
C GLU A 288 17.09 -22.66 9.32
N VAL A 289 16.07 -22.71 8.45
CA VAL A 289 14.81 -22.00 8.66
C VAL A 289 13.99 -22.71 9.73
N LYS A 290 14.00 -22.12 10.93
CA LYS A 290 13.18 -22.56 12.06
C LYS A 290 11.70 -22.62 11.71
N ASP A 291 10.97 -23.49 12.40
CA ASP A 291 9.52 -23.52 12.31
C ASP A 291 8.91 -22.25 12.90
N LEU A 292 7.82 -21.78 12.29
CA LEU A 292 7.12 -20.59 12.77
C LEU A 292 6.48 -20.89 14.13
N PRO A 293 6.84 -20.19 15.22
CA PRO A 293 6.34 -20.50 16.58
C PRO A 293 4.89 -20.05 16.80
N GLY A 294 4.08 -19.99 15.75
CA GLY A 294 2.71 -19.49 15.73
C GLY A 294 2.37 -18.81 14.42
N LYS A 295 1.20 -18.18 14.38
CA LYS A 295 0.75 -17.43 13.21
C LYS A 295 1.62 -16.20 12.97
N THR A 296 2.09 -16.03 11.74
CA THR A 296 2.69 -14.77 11.27
C THR A 296 1.65 -14.03 10.43
N ASP A 297 1.24 -12.83 10.85
CA ASP A 297 0.22 -12.05 10.13
C ASP A 297 0.80 -11.37 8.90
N TRP A 298 2.04 -10.89 8.99
CA TRP A 298 2.77 -10.24 7.90
C TRP A 298 4.22 -10.74 7.84
N ALA A 299 4.70 -11.07 6.64
CA ALA A 299 6.11 -11.35 6.39
C ALA A 299 6.64 -10.44 5.28
N VAL A 300 7.77 -9.79 5.53
CA VAL A 300 8.41 -8.81 4.64
C VAL A 300 9.75 -9.35 4.20
N PHE A 301 10.00 -9.41 2.89
CA PHE A 301 11.22 -9.96 2.31
C PHE A 301 11.97 -8.92 1.50
N ASP A 302 13.27 -8.76 1.73
CA ASP A 302 14.13 -7.81 1.00
C ASP A 302 14.79 -8.40 -0.28
N GLY A 303 14.37 -9.62 -0.66
CA GLY A 303 14.93 -10.34 -1.80
C GLY A 303 16.32 -10.94 -1.57
N ARG A 304 16.75 -11.11 -0.31
CA ARG A 304 17.96 -11.88 0.06
C ARG A 304 17.60 -13.26 0.58
N HIS A 305 18.59 -14.13 0.70
CA HIS A 305 18.42 -15.52 1.16
C HIS A 305 17.29 -16.25 0.41
N LEU A 306 17.28 -16.12 -0.93
CA LEU A 306 16.10 -16.39 -1.77
C LEU A 306 15.50 -17.79 -1.63
N GLU A 307 16.33 -18.81 -1.59
CA GLU A 307 15.86 -20.20 -1.47
C GLU A 307 15.08 -20.41 -0.17
N SER A 308 15.64 -19.98 0.95
CA SER A 308 15.02 -20.11 2.27
C SER A 308 13.86 -19.11 2.46
N ALA A 309 13.96 -17.91 1.88
CA ALA A 309 12.88 -16.93 1.82
C ALA A 309 11.63 -17.50 1.14
N LEU A 310 11.78 -18.27 0.04
CA LEU A 310 10.66 -18.93 -0.64
C LEU A 310 9.99 -19.98 0.25
N VAL A 311 10.77 -20.76 1.00
CA VAL A 311 10.24 -21.73 1.97
C VAL A 311 9.46 -21.02 3.06
N TYR A 312 10.03 -19.96 3.63
CA TYR A 312 9.39 -19.17 4.68
C TYR A 312 8.10 -18.48 4.20
N ALA A 313 8.11 -17.88 3.01
CA ALA A 313 6.95 -17.24 2.40
C ALA A 313 5.77 -18.22 2.23
N ARG A 314 6.04 -19.45 1.78
CA ARG A 314 5.00 -20.48 1.67
C ARG A 314 4.39 -20.84 3.01
N ARG A 315 5.21 -21.06 4.04
CA ARG A 315 4.75 -21.35 5.42
C ARG A 315 3.84 -20.23 5.94
N VAL A 316 4.19 -18.96 5.69
CA VAL A 316 3.36 -17.80 6.08
C VAL A 316 2.03 -17.79 5.32
N LYS A 317 2.04 -18.05 4.00
CA LYS A 317 0.79 -18.12 3.19
C LYS A 317 -0.13 -19.25 3.64
N GLU A 318 0.42 -20.42 3.99
CA GLU A 318 -0.34 -21.58 4.50
C GLU A 318 -1.07 -21.26 5.81
N GLN A 319 -0.53 -20.36 6.63
CA GLN A 319 -1.17 -19.85 7.85
C GLN A 319 -2.15 -18.68 7.60
N GLY A 320 -2.37 -18.30 6.34
CA GLY A 320 -3.22 -17.18 5.95
C GLY A 320 -2.58 -15.79 6.15
N GLY A 321 -1.26 -15.74 6.37
CA GLY A 321 -0.51 -14.50 6.49
C GLY A 321 -0.36 -13.73 5.17
N LYS A 322 0.00 -12.46 5.29
CA LYS A 322 0.30 -11.56 4.17
C LYS A 322 1.80 -11.56 3.87
N VAL A 323 2.14 -11.58 2.59
CA VAL A 323 3.52 -11.52 2.13
C VAL A 323 3.78 -10.20 1.42
N VAL A 324 4.83 -9.51 1.82
CA VAL A 324 5.34 -8.27 1.22
C VAL A 324 6.74 -8.53 0.71
N VAL A 325 7.01 -8.20 -0.56
CA VAL A 325 8.33 -8.42 -1.16
C VAL A 325 8.86 -7.08 -1.67
N GLU A 326 10.02 -6.68 -1.19
CA GLU A 326 10.82 -5.63 -1.79
C GLU A 326 11.70 -6.23 -2.89
N ALA A 327 11.59 -5.68 -4.10
CA ALA A 327 12.43 -6.02 -5.24
C ALA A 327 13.40 -4.86 -5.54
N GLU A 328 14.62 -5.00 -5.04
CA GLU A 328 15.71 -4.06 -5.26
C GLU A 328 16.55 -4.44 -6.49
N LEU A 329 16.95 -3.45 -7.29
CA LEU A 329 17.83 -3.66 -8.43
C LEU A 329 19.29 -3.82 -7.99
N ARG A 330 19.64 -5.03 -7.52
CA ARG A 330 21.02 -5.36 -7.10
C ARG A 330 21.97 -5.70 -8.26
N SER A 331 21.42 -6.10 -9.40
CA SER A 331 22.17 -6.41 -10.63
C SER A 331 21.20 -6.52 -11.80
N ARG A 332 21.71 -6.23 -13.00
CA ARG A 332 20.97 -6.35 -14.27
C ARG A 332 20.93 -7.77 -14.82
N SER A 333 21.39 -8.76 -14.04
CA SER A 333 21.35 -10.17 -14.44
C SER A 333 19.90 -10.68 -14.52
N HIS A 334 19.58 -11.35 -15.63
CA HIS A 334 18.29 -12.00 -15.81
C HIS A 334 18.05 -13.15 -14.81
N SER A 335 19.10 -13.80 -14.30
CA SER A 335 18.96 -14.86 -13.30
C SER A 335 18.36 -14.35 -11.99
N ILE A 336 18.83 -13.19 -11.55
CA ILE A 336 18.37 -12.54 -10.32
C ILE A 336 16.90 -12.12 -10.46
N LYS A 337 16.52 -11.62 -11.63
CA LYS A 337 15.12 -11.30 -11.94
C LYS A 337 14.24 -12.54 -11.80
N ILE A 338 14.62 -13.67 -12.40
CA ILE A 338 13.84 -14.92 -12.38
C ILE A 338 13.67 -15.43 -10.94
N GLU A 339 14.74 -15.44 -10.15
CA GLU A 339 14.65 -15.85 -8.75
C GLU A 339 13.69 -14.95 -7.95
N MET A 340 13.75 -13.64 -8.18
CA MET A 340 12.89 -12.67 -7.52
C MET A 340 11.42 -12.79 -7.95
N GLU A 341 11.16 -13.15 -9.21
CA GLU A 341 9.81 -13.40 -9.71
C GLU A 341 9.12 -14.56 -8.98
N HIS A 342 9.83 -15.62 -8.60
CA HIS A 342 9.25 -16.68 -7.79
C HIS A 342 8.75 -16.17 -6.43
N LEU A 343 9.53 -15.31 -5.76
CA LEU A 343 9.17 -14.76 -4.47
C LEU A 343 8.02 -13.73 -4.59
N MET A 344 8.11 -12.84 -5.58
CA MET A 344 7.03 -11.91 -5.93
C MET A 344 5.73 -12.63 -6.31
N GLY A 345 5.82 -13.83 -6.88
CA GLY A 345 4.67 -14.68 -7.22
C GLY A 345 3.81 -15.05 -6.00
N LEU A 346 4.42 -15.16 -4.82
CA LEU A 346 3.75 -15.47 -3.54
C LEU A 346 3.24 -14.23 -2.79
N ALA A 347 3.67 -13.03 -3.20
CA ALA A 347 3.39 -11.79 -2.51
C ALA A 347 1.92 -11.35 -2.63
N ASP A 348 1.42 -10.65 -1.61
CA ASP A 348 0.21 -9.83 -1.65
C ASP A 348 0.54 -8.38 -2.08
N TYR A 349 1.71 -7.89 -1.64
CA TYR A 349 2.25 -6.57 -1.97
C TYR A 349 3.68 -6.70 -2.49
N VAL A 350 3.98 -6.05 -3.61
CA VAL A 350 5.35 -5.93 -4.12
C VAL A 350 5.74 -4.47 -4.10
N VAL A 351 6.84 -4.16 -3.45
CA VAL A 351 7.45 -2.83 -3.39
C VAL A 351 8.72 -2.87 -4.23
N MET A 352 8.93 -1.91 -5.11
CA MET A 352 10.16 -1.84 -5.90
C MET A 352 10.53 -0.41 -6.24
N GLY A 353 11.80 -0.17 -6.56
CA GLY A 353 12.22 1.09 -7.15
C GLY A 353 11.73 1.22 -8.61
N GLU A 354 11.56 2.46 -9.07
CA GLU A 354 11.25 2.73 -10.48
C GLU A 354 12.35 2.22 -11.43
N ASP A 355 13.59 2.15 -10.97
CA ASP A 355 14.73 1.58 -11.68
C ASP A 355 14.58 0.06 -11.92
N PHE A 356 14.18 -0.72 -10.92
CA PHE A 356 13.90 -2.14 -11.06
C PHE A 356 12.77 -2.38 -12.07
N LEU A 357 11.67 -1.63 -11.95
CA LEU A 357 10.54 -1.76 -12.86
C LEU A 357 10.96 -1.43 -14.30
N THR A 358 11.73 -0.35 -14.49
CA THR A 358 12.17 0.11 -15.80
C THR A 358 13.20 -0.81 -16.44
N GLU A 359 14.09 -1.42 -15.66
CA GLU A 359 15.10 -2.36 -16.17
C GLU A 359 14.48 -3.65 -16.69
N PHE A 360 13.46 -4.18 -16.01
CA PHE A 360 12.97 -5.55 -16.25
C PHE A 360 11.61 -5.67 -16.93
N TYR A 361 10.84 -4.57 -17.01
CA TYR A 361 9.51 -4.55 -17.60
C TYR A 361 9.39 -3.41 -18.62
N ASP A 362 9.33 -3.77 -19.89
CA ASP A 362 9.20 -2.82 -20.99
C ASP A 362 7.87 -2.04 -20.93
N GLY A 363 7.92 -0.76 -21.30
CA GLY A 363 6.74 0.10 -21.41
C GLY A 363 7.11 1.57 -21.60
N LYS A 364 6.30 2.31 -22.37
CA LYS A 364 6.55 3.73 -22.66
C LYS A 364 6.20 4.62 -21.47
N THR A 365 5.14 4.26 -20.75
CA THR A 365 4.68 4.97 -19.56
C THR A 365 4.85 4.13 -18.28
N PRO A 366 4.86 4.74 -17.08
CA PRO A 366 4.82 3.99 -15.83
C PRO A 366 3.65 2.99 -15.76
N LYS A 367 2.49 3.38 -16.29
CA LYS A 367 1.31 2.51 -16.34
C LYS A 367 1.54 1.29 -17.23
N ASP A 368 2.14 1.47 -18.41
CA ASP A 368 2.44 0.37 -19.33
C ASP A 368 3.35 -0.66 -18.66
N ARG A 369 4.38 -0.20 -17.93
CA ARG A 369 5.30 -1.08 -17.20
C ARG A 369 4.61 -1.82 -16.07
N CYS A 370 3.72 -1.15 -15.34
CA CYS A 370 2.88 -1.80 -14.32
C CYS A 370 1.96 -2.87 -14.91
N GLU A 371 1.31 -2.57 -16.04
CA GLU A 371 0.47 -3.53 -16.78
C GLU A 371 1.30 -4.73 -17.25
N ARG A 372 2.52 -4.49 -17.75
CA ARG A 372 3.44 -5.55 -18.15
C ARG A 372 3.85 -6.44 -16.97
N TRP A 373 4.22 -5.85 -15.84
CA TRP A 373 4.52 -6.57 -14.60
C TRP A 373 3.30 -7.38 -14.13
N LYS A 374 2.11 -6.77 -14.13
CA LYS A 374 0.84 -7.39 -13.71
C LYS A 374 0.51 -8.62 -14.56
N ASN A 375 0.72 -8.53 -15.87
CA ASN A 375 0.48 -9.62 -16.83
C ASN A 375 1.55 -10.73 -16.77
N THR A 376 2.74 -10.43 -16.24
CA THR A 376 3.85 -11.39 -16.17
C THR A 376 3.84 -12.17 -14.85
N ILE A 377 3.81 -11.48 -13.71
CA ILE A 377 3.96 -12.11 -12.37
C ILE A 377 2.95 -11.59 -11.33
N GLY A 378 2.45 -10.36 -11.51
CA GLY A 378 1.56 -9.73 -10.54
C GLY A 378 0.23 -10.47 -10.39
N GLY A 379 -0.40 -10.86 -11.50
CA GLY A 379 -1.74 -11.47 -11.50
C GLY A 379 -2.81 -10.52 -10.90
N PRO A 380 -4.09 -10.93 -10.85
CA PRO A 380 -5.19 -9.99 -10.58
C PRO A 380 -5.20 -9.43 -9.15
N LYS A 381 -4.63 -10.13 -8.16
CA LYS A 381 -4.84 -9.86 -6.72
C LYS A 381 -3.67 -9.17 -5.98
N LYS A 382 -2.57 -8.83 -6.66
CA LYS A 382 -1.40 -8.20 -6.04
C LYS A 382 -1.36 -6.69 -6.17
N TRP A 383 -0.92 -6.00 -5.13
CA TRP A 383 -0.60 -4.58 -5.16
C TRP A 383 0.85 -4.38 -5.59
N LEU A 384 1.09 -3.48 -6.53
CA LEU A 384 2.42 -3.00 -6.89
C LEU A 384 2.61 -1.59 -6.33
N ILE A 385 3.67 -1.38 -5.58
CA ILE A 385 4.07 -0.09 -5.04
C ILE A 385 5.44 0.23 -5.62
N VAL A 386 5.57 1.40 -6.22
CA VAL A 386 6.81 1.84 -6.85
C VAL A 386 7.31 3.11 -6.21
N THR A 387 8.51 3.08 -5.66
CA THR A 387 9.17 4.23 -5.06
C THR A 387 9.98 4.99 -6.11
N ARG A 388 10.00 6.32 -6.00
CA ARG A 388 10.64 7.26 -6.92
C ARG A 388 11.43 8.36 -6.19
N GLY A 389 11.97 8.06 -5.02
CA GLY A 389 12.77 9.01 -4.24
C GLY A 389 12.07 10.35 -4.02
N ASP A 390 12.66 11.43 -4.54
CA ASP A 390 12.16 12.81 -4.45
C ASP A 390 10.83 13.05 -5.19
N LYS A 391 10.36 12.11 -6.01
CA LYS A 391 9.02 12.14 -6.65
C LYS A 391 7.95 11.36 -5.88
N GLY A 392 8.30 10.80 -4.71
CA GLY A 392 7.42 10.02 -3.85
C GLY A 392 7.26 8.61 -4.37
N SER A 393 6.02 8.17 -4.57
CA SER A 393 5.71 6.81 -4.98
C SER A 393 4.40 6.74 -5.76
N TYR A 394 4.10 5.59 -6.34
CA TYR A 394 2.76 5.29 -6.84
C TYR A 394 2.34 3.85 -6.54
N LEU A 395 1.04 3.65 -6.44
CA LEU A 395 0.38 2.36 -6.26
C LEU A 395 -0.27 1.94 -7.58
N TYR A 396 -0.21 0.65 -7.89
CA TYR A 396 -0.93 0.05 -9.00
C TYR A 396 -1.63 -1.24 -8.59
N TYR A 397 -2.93 -1.33 -8.89
CA TYR A 397 -3.73 -2.55 -8.73
C TYR A 397 -4.55 -2.84 -9.99
N THR A 398 -5.38 -1.88 -10.36
CA THR A 398 -6.10 -1.80 -11.64
C THR A 398 -5.88 -0.42 -12.26
N THR A 399 -5.88 0.60 -11.41
CA THR A 399 -5.49 1.98 -11.72
C THR A 399 -4.17 2.32 -11.07
N LEU A 400 -3.46 3.26 -11.68
CA LEU A 400 -2.28 3.89 -11.09
C LEU A 400 -2.74 5.07 -10.22
N LEU A 401 -2.27 5.11 -8.97
CA LEU A 401 -2.53 6.20 -8.02
C LEU A 401 -1.18 6.77 -7.56
N GLU A 402 -0.95 8.05 -7.81
CA GLU A 402 0.26 8.73 -7.35
C GLU A 402 0.16 9.19 -5.89
N SER A 403 1.29 9.15 -5.19
CA SER A 403 1.50 9.74 -3.87
C SER A 403 2.81 10.54 -3.93
N PRO A 404 2.74 11.88 -4.02
CA PRO A 404 3.93 12.73 -4.10
C PRO A 404 4.82 12.62 -2.86
N ALA A 405 6.11 12.93 -3.03
CA ALA A 405 7.02 13.05 -1.89
C ALA A 405 6.60 14.22 -0.99
N PHE A 406 6.90 14.09 0.30
CA PHE A 406 6.81 15.21 1.21
C PHE A 406 7.95 16.18 0.94
N TYR A 407 7.64 17.47 0.96
CA TYR A 407 8.68 18.50 0.87
C TYR A 407 9.62 18.41 2.07
N ILE A 408 10.90 18.47 1.78
CA ILE A 408 11.98 18.62 2.76
C ILE A 408 12.91 19.71 2.25
N ASP A 409 13.32 20.59 3.16
CA ASP A 409 14.38 21.57 2.87
C ASP A 409 15.69 20.81 2.57
N PRO A 410 16.33 21.02 1.41
CA PRO A 410 17.61 20.38 1.07
C PRO A 410 18.70 20.54 2.13
N ASP A 411 18.70 21.64 2.88
CA ASP A 411 19.67 21.89 3.96
C ASP A 411 19.40 21.02 5.20
N SER A 412 18.17 20.51 5.34
CA SER A 412 17.79 19.55 6.38
C SER A 412 18.12 18.10 6.01
N ILE A 413 18.58 17.83 4.78
CA ILE A 413 19.00 16.48 4.36
C ILE A 413 20.40 16.20 4.91
N VAL A 414 20.46 15.23 5.82
CA VAL A 414 21.68 14.76 6.47
C VAL A 414 22.21 13.50 5.78
N ASP A 415 21.35 12.50 5.59
CA ASP A 415 21.72 11.18 5.10
C ASP A 415 20.52 10.50 4.44
N SER A 416 20.67 10.02 3.20
CA SER A 416 19.60 9.29 2.50
C SER A 416 19.57 7.80 2.81
N THR A 417 20.49 7.32 3.65
CA THR A 417 20.59 5.91 4.03
C THR A 417 19.34 5.44 4.75
N GLY A 418 18.86 4.24 4.38
CA GLY A 418 17.68 3.61 4.96
C GLY A 418 16.34 4.26 4.64
N ALA A 419 16.26 5.28 3.78
CA ALA A 419 14.99 5.94 3.45
C ALA A 419 13.95 4.97 2.82
N GLY A 420 14.41 4.06 1.95
CA GLY A 420 13.58 3.00 1.38
C GLY A 420 13.14 1.96 2.41
N ASP A 421 14.05 1.55 3.28
CA ASP A 421 13.76 0.60 4.37
C ASP A 421 12.75 1.19 5.36
N CYS A 422 12.91 2.47 5.71
CA CYS A 422 12.01 3.20 6.59
C CYS A 422 10.61 3.34 5.96
N PHE A 423 10.56 3.64 4.66
CA PHE A 423 9.31 3.60 3.88
C PHE A 423 8.66 2.22 3.97
N LEU A 424 9.41 1.14 3.71
CA LEU A 424 8.90 -0.23 3.70
C LEU A 424 8.37 -0.67 5.08
N GLY A 425 9.17 -0.47 6.12
CA GLY A 425 8.80 -0.79 7.50
C GLY A 425 7.56 -0.04 7.95
N SER A 426 7.50 1.25 7.64
CA SER A 426 6.35 2.11 7.99
C SER A 426 5.10 1.73 7.21
N LEU A 427 5.21 1.49 5.90
CA LEU A 427 4.10 1.02 5.06
C LEU A 427 3.45 -0.22 5.69
N VAL A 428 4.26 -1.21 6.07
CA VAL A 428 3.76 -2.45 6.67
C VAL A 428 3.15 -2.20 8.04
N ALA A 429 3.74 -1.33 8.87
CA ALA A 429 3.15 -0.97 10.17
C ALA A 429 1.76 -0.34 10.01
N PHE A 430 1.60 0.62 9.09
CA PHE A 430 0.30 1.25 8.84
C PHE A 430 -0.72 0.26 8.27
N LEU A 431 -0.33 -0.58 7.31
CA LEU A 431 -1.21 -1.63 6.78
C LEU A 431 -1.62 -2.65 7.86
N ALA A 432 -0.68 -3.04 8.73
CA ALA A 432 -0.92 -3.94 9.86
C ALA A 432 -1.92 -3.35 10.87
N LYS A 433 -1.90 -2.02 11.05
CA LYS A 433 -2.90 -1.27 11.83
C LYS A 433 -4.24 -1.07 11.13
N GLY A 434 -4.41 -1.62 9.92
CA GLY A 434 -5.66 -1.54 9.16
C GLY A 434 -5.85 -0.22 8.39
N VAL A 435 -4.81 0.62 8.30
CA VAL A 435 -4.86 1.83 7.48
C VAL A 435 -4.99 1.44 6.00
N GLY A 436 -5.83 2.17 5.26
CA GLY A 436 -6.03 1.96 3.83
C GLY A 436 -4.72 2.08 3.05
N VAL A 437 -4.59 1.31 1.97
CA VAL A 437 -3.32 1.24 1.20
C VAL A 437 -2.87 2.59 0.63
N SER A 438 -3.81 3.48 0.31
CA SER A 438 -3.52 4.82 -0.21
C SER A 438 -2.96 5.75 0.88
N GLU A 439 -3.56 5.70 2.07
CA GLU A 439 -3.14 6.47 3.24
C GLU A 439 -1.82 5.92 3.81
N ALA A 440 -1.67 4.59 3.85
CA ALA A 440 -0.43 3.92 4.25
C ALA A 440 0.73 4.27 3.31
N LEU A 441 0.47 4.40 2.00
CA LEU A 441 1.48 4.84 1.03
C LEU A 441 1.97 6.28 1.31
N GLN A 442 1.03 7.19 1.61
CA GLN A 442 1.38 8.57 1.97
C GLN A 442 2.16 8.60 3.28
N ALA A 443 1.75 7.84 4.29
CA ALA A 443 2.44 7.76 5.56
C ALA A 443 3.86 7.16 5.42
N ALA A 444 4.04 6.19 4.52
CA ALA A 444 5.34 5.63 4.20
C ALA A 444 6.26 6.66 3.51
N ASN A 445 5.74 7.49 2.59
CA ASN A 445 6.50 8.60 2.00
C ASN A 445 6.94 9.62 3.06
N TRP A 446 6.07 9.93 4.02
CA TRP A 446 6.41 10.80 5.15
C TRP A 446 7.52 10.20 6.01
N ALA A 447 7.44 8.91 6.36
CA ALA A 447 8.46 8.23 7.16
C ALA A 447 9.81 8.17 6.43
N GLY A 448 9.81 7.84 5.14
CA GLY A 448 11.01 7.89 4.30
C GLY A 448 11.63 9.28 4.23
N MET A 449 10.82 10.35 4.27
CA MET A 449 11.32 11.72 4.36
C MET A 449 11.89 12.06 5.75
N MET A 450 11.25 11.60 6.84
CA MET A 450 11.78 11.78 8.21
C MET A 450 13.17 11.14 8.36
N GLN A 451 13.39 9.99 7.71
CA GLN A 451 14.67 9.29 7.71
C GLN A 451 15.83 10.18 7.20
N LEU A 452 15.55 11.07 6.24
CA LEU A 452 16.56 11.95 5.63
C LEU A 452 17.17 12.96 6.61
N LYS A 453 16.48 13.23 7.73
CA LYS A 453 16.84 14.28 8.71
C LYS A 453 17.86 13.81 9.75
N GLY A 454 18.20 12.53 9.79
CA GLY A 454 19.14 11.97 10.75
C GLY A 454 20.26 11.19 10.11
N GLU A 455 21.19 10.72 10.93
CA GLU A 455 22.37 9.98 10.48
C GLU A 455 22.12 8.47 10.48
N GLY A 456 22.55 7.79 9.41
CA GLY A 456 22.39 6.36 9.22
C GLY A 456 20.97 5.98 8.83
N GLY A 457 20.71 4.67 8.69
CA GLY A 457 19.44 4.12 8.19
C GLY A 457 18.34 3.88 9.22
N ARG A 458 18.44 4.46 10.43
CA ARG A 458 17.54 4.13 11.56
C ARG A 458 17.12 5.35 12.38
N VAL A 459 16.56 6.38 11.76
CA VAL A 459 15.95 7.48 12.52
C VAL A 459 14.66 6.97 13.16
N PRO A 460 14.46 7.12 14.49
CA PRO A 460 13.22 6.69 15.14
C PRO A 460 12.00 7.41 14.53
N ILE A 461 10.94 6.65 14.24
CA ILE A 461 9.68 7.20 13.72
C ILE A 461 8.62 7.23 14.82
N ASP A 462 8.23 8.43 15.26
CA ASP A 462 7.27 8.61 16.33
C ASP A 462 5.82 8.60 15.80
N TRP A 463 4.99 7.73 16.36
CA TRP A 463 3.56 7.61 16.04
C TRP A 463 2.77 8.91 16.32
N ASN A 464 3.08 9.64 17.38
CA ASN A 464 2.44 10.91 17.70
C ASN A 464 2.83 12.00 16.69
N LEU A 465 4.08 11.99 16.23
CA LEU A 465 4.52 12.88 15.17
C LEU A 465 3.82 12.55 13.85
N ALA A 466 3.63 11.26 13.56
CA ALA A 466 2.86 10.81 12.40
C ALA A 466 1.43 11.35 12.45
N LYS A 467 0.72 11.17 13.58
CA LYS A 467 -0.63 11.72 13.82
C LYS A 467 -0.69 13.24 13.69
N GLY A 468 0.31 13.95 14.23
CA GLY A 468 0.38 15.42 14.13
C GLY A 468 0.65 15.94 12.72
N THR A 469 1.28 15.13 11.85
CA THR A 469 1.64 15.55 10.48
C THR A 469 0.62 15.10 9.44
N LEU A 470 0.01 13.93 9.65
CA LEU A 470 -0.91 13.28 8.72
C LEU A 470 -2.33 13.47 9.26
N SER A 471 -2.97 14.59 8.88
CA SER A 471 -4.26 15.04 9.45
C SER A 471 -5.45 14.09 9.26
N TRP A 472 -5.26 12.97 8.56
CA TRP A 472 -6.25 11.92 8.32
C TRP A 472 -6.00 10.64 9.15
N LEU A 473 -4.91 10.59 9.93
CA LEU A 473 -4.65 9.56 10.95
C LEU A 473 -5.28 9.97 12.29
#